data_AF-A0A5Q4ZVN4-F1
#
_entry.id   AF-A0A5Q4ZVN4-F1
#
_cell.length_a   1.000
_cell.length_b   1.000
_cell.length_c   1.000
_cell.angle_alpha   90.00
_cell.angle_beta   90.00
_cell.angle_gamma   90.00
#
_symmetry.space_group_name_H-M   'P 1'
#
loop_
_entity.id
_entity.type
_entity.pdbx_description
1 polymer ?
#
loop_
_entity_poly.entity_id
_entity_poly.type
_entity_poly.pdbx_seq_one_letter_code
_entity_poly.pdbx_strand_id
1 'polypeptide(L)' 'MIMELKYQVMGFGPWTTATVSRDIAMRLATEYAELGWPVEVNGSEYKKELAA' A
#
# COMPACT_ATOMS: atom_id res chain seq x y z
N MET A 1 -6.77 -2.02 15.28
CA MET A 1 -7.19 -0.91 14.38
C MET A 1 -7.15 -1.43 12.96
N ILE A 2 -8.21 -1.20 12.18
CA ILE A 2 -8.26 -1.51 10.74
C ILE A 2 -7.83 -0.29 9.93
N MET A 3 -7.24 -0.53 8.77
CA MET A 3 -6.75 0.48 7.83
C MET A 3 -7.19 0.10 6.42
N GLU A 4 -7.48 1.13 5.62
CA GLU A 4 -7.70 0.97 4.19
C GLU A 4 -6.34 0.92 3.48
N LEU A 5 -6.12 -0.12 2.68
CA LEU A 5 -5.00 -0.28 1.79
C LEU A 5 -5.52 -0.18 0.36
N LYS A 6 -4.96 0.71 -0.44
CA LYS A 6 -5.27 0.82 -1.87
C LYS A 6 -4.00 0.59 -2.66
N TYR A 7 -4.07 -0.18 -3.73
CA TYR A 7 -2.91 -0.42 -4.59
C TYR A 7 -3.31 -0.64 -6.05
N GLN A 8 -2.38 -0.39 -6.97
CA GLN A 8 -2.55 -0.69 -8.39
C GLN A 8 -1.54 -1.74 -8.84
N VAL A 9 -2.03 -2.87 -9.33
CA VAL A 9 -1.17 -3.94 -9.86
C VAL A 9 -0.41 -3.42 -11.07
N MET A 10 0.93 -3.41 -10.96
CA MET A 10 1.85 -2.88 -11.98
C MET A 10 1.61 -1.41 -12.39
N GLY A 11 0.85 -0.64 -11.60
CA GLY A 11 0.49 0.75 -11.94
C GLY A 11 -0.53 0.88 -13.08
N PHE A 12 -1.16 -0.21 -13.52
CA PHE A 12 -2.18 -0.19 -14.57
C PHE A 12 -3.53 -0.66 -14.05
N GLY A 13 -4.60 -0.02 -14.50
CA GLY A 13 -5.97 -0.41 -14.18
C GLY A 13 -6.53 0.22 -12.89
N PRO A 14 -7.68 -0.27 -12.40
CA PRO A 14 -8.35 0.31 -11.23
C PRO A 14 -7.60 0.04 -9.93
N TRP A 15 -7.77 0.94 -8.98
CA TRP A 15 -7.28 0.76 -7.61
C TRP A 15 -7.99 -0.41 -6.95
N THR A 16 -7.21 -1.39 -6.47
CA THR A 16 -7.71 -2.44 -5.59
C THR A 16 -7.73 -1.90 -4.17
N THR A 17 -8.86 -2.03 -3.48
CA THR A 17 -9.04 -1.53 -2.11
C THR A 17 -9.29 -2.71 -1.17
N ALA A 18 -8.58 -2.73 -0.05
CA ALA A 18 -8.71 -3.75 0.98
C ALA A 18 -8.72 -3.11 2.37
N THR A 19 -9.61 -3.56 3.25
CA THR A 19 -9.64 -3.13 4.65
C THR A 19 -9.09 -4.23 5.52
N VAL A 20 -7.89 -4.02 6.07
CA VAL A 20 -7.13 -5.02 6.82
C VAL A 20 -6.63 -4.44 8.14
N SER A 21 -6.05 -5.26 9.02
CA SER A 21 -5.42 -4.74 10.24
C SER A 21 -4.19 -3.88 9.90
N ARG A 22 -3.82 -2.95 10.79
CA ARG A 22 -2.66 -2.07 10.63
C ARG A 22 -1.39 -2.83 10.22
N ASP A 23 -1.05 -3.90 10.93
CA ASP A 23 0.19 -4.67 10.69
C ASP A 23 0.20 -5.27 9.29
N ILE A 24 -0.96 -5.79 8.84
CA ILE A 24 -1.12 -6.36 7.51
C ILE A 24 -1.08 -5.27 6.44
N ALA A 25 -1.74 -4.13 6.66
CA ALA A 25 -1.72 -3.00 5.72
C ALA A 25 -0.29 -2.52 5.49
N MET A 26 0.50 -2.33 6.56
CA MET A 26 1.88 -1.89 6.46
C MET A 26 2.78 -2.93 5.77
N ARG A 27 2.59 -4.22 6.08
CA ARG A 27 3.37 -5.30 5.46
C ARG A 27 3.10 -5.38 3.96
N LEU A 28 1.83 -5.41 3.56
CA LEU A 28 1.43 -5.45 2.16
C LEU A 28 1.86 -4.18 1.42
N ALA A 29 1.73 -3.01 2.05
CA ALA A 29 2.17 -1.77 1.44
C ALA A 29 3.68 -1.76 1.14
N THR A 30 4.48 -2.31 2.06
CA THR A 30 5.92 -2.49 1.87
C THR A 30 6.19 -3.41 0.68
N GLU A 31 5.60 -4.60 0.66
CA GLU A 31 5.83 -5.60 -0.39
C GLU A 31 5.37 -5.08 -1.76
N TYR A 32 4.21 -4.43 -1.83
CA TYR A 32 3.67 -3.91 -3.08
C TYR A 32 4.47 -2.70 -3.59
N ALA A 33 4.92 -1.81 -2.70
CA ALA A 33 5.81 -0.72 -3.08
C ALA A 33 7.16 -1.24 -3.59
N GLU A 34 7.70 -2.32 -3.00
CA GLU A 34 8.93 -2.98 -3.48
C GLU A 34 8.76 -3.64 -4.85
N LEU A 35 7.55 -4.09 -5.18
CA LEU A 35 7.18 -4.55 -6.52
C LEU A 35 6.99 -3.39 -7.52
N GLY A 36 7.17 -2.14 -7.08
CA GLY A 36 6.99 -0.94 -7.89
C GLY A 36 5.53 -0.56 -8.12
N TRP A 37 4.61 -1.08 -7.31
CA TRP A 37 3.20 -0.78 -7.43
C TRP A 37 2.86 0.51 -6.68
N PRO A 38 1.99 1.38 -7.22
CA PRO A 38 1.43 2.50 -6.47
C PRO A 38 0.60 1.96 -5.30
N VAL A 39 0.85 2.50 -4.09
CA VAL A 39 0.15 2.10 -2.86
C VAL A 39 -0.24 3.32 -2.04
N GLU A 40 -1.45 3.30 -1.49
CA GLU A 40 -1.92 4.22 -0.46
C GLU A 40 -2.36 3.44 0.79
N VAL A 41 -2.02 3.97 1.96
CA VAL A 41 -2.53 3.48 3.25
C VAL A 41 -3.33 4.61 3.90
N ASN A 42 -4.60 4.34 4.17
CA ASN A 42 -5.54 5.25 4.82
C ASN A 42 -5.63 6.62 4.12
N GLY A 43 -5.61 6.61 2.78
CA GLY A 43 -5.64 7.81 1.93
C GLY A 43 -4.33 8.59 1.85
N SER A 44 -3.22 8.04 2.37
CA SER A 44 -1.88 8.62 2.23
C SER A 44 -1.01 7.73 1.36
N GLU A 45 -0.31 8.31 0.38
CA GLU A 45 0.64 7.57 -0.46
C GLU A 45 1.72 6.94 0.43
N TYR A 46 1.90 5.63 0.28
CA TYR A 46 2.94 4.91 1.02
C TYR A 46 4.28 5.17 0.35
N LYS A 47 5.05 6.07 0.94
CA LYS A 47 6.47 6.26 0.61
C LYS A 47 7.27 5.47 1.62
N LYS A 48 7.98 4.44 1.16
CA LYS A 48 9.07 3.86 1.95
C LYS A 48 10.08 4.98 2.15
N GLU A 49 10.08 5.61 3.33
CA GLU A 49 11.17 6.49 3.71
C GLU A 49 12.43 5.65 3.65
N LEU A 50 13.26 5.93 2.64
CA LEU A 50 14.55 5.31 2.48
C LEU A 50 15.34 5.73 3.71
N ALA A 51 15.46 4.84 4.69
CA ALA A 51 16.38 5.02 5.80
C ALA A 51 17.78 5.19 5.19
N ALA A 52 18.21 6.44 5.10
CA ALA A 52 19.55 6.84 4.67
C ALA A 52 20.59 6.47 5.73
#